data_AF-A0A353NZ96-F1
#
_entry.id   AF-A0A353NZ96-F1
#
_cell.length_a   1.000
_cell.length_b   1.000
_cell.length_c   1.000
_cell.angle_alpha   90.00
_cell.angle_beta   90.00
_cell.angle_gamma   90.00
#
_symmetry.space_group_name_H-M   'P 1'
#
loop_
_entity.id
_entity.type
_entity.pdbx_description
1 polymer ?
#
loop_
_entity_poly.entity_id
_entity_poly.type
_entity_poly.pdbx_seq_one_letter_code
_entity_poly.pdbx_strand_id
1 'polypeptide(L)' 'MTQDDKTYQQKKSDLLEEICDNTRAIRRVTNRILDHLHEYGTTDTAEENPNYDPDELDWESLENNDDMYS' A
#
# COMPACT_ATOMS: atom_id res chain seq x y z
N MET A 1 -22.53 35.92 20.18
CA MET A 1 -21.61 34.77 20.32
C MET A 1 -20.91 34.90 21.65
N THR A 2 -21.18 33.97 22.56
CA THR A 2 -20.54 33.92 23.89
C THR A 2 -19.10 33.41 23.75
N GLN A 3 -18.27 33.69 24.75
CA GLN A 3 -16.85 33.32 24.75
C GLN A 3 -16.63 31.80 24.75
N ASP A 4 -17.59 31.06 25.30
CA ASP A 4 -17.60 29.60 25.33
C ASP A 4 -17.80 28.98 23.94
N ASP A 5 -18.67 29.56 23.10
CA ASP A 5 -18.88 29.11 21.72
C ASP A 5 -17.60 29.24 20.89
N LYS A 6 -16.86 30.35 21.05
CA LYS A 6 -15.59 30.56 20.35
C LYS A 6 -14.54 29.53 20.76
N THR A 7 -14.47 29.22 22.05
CA THR A 7 -13.53 28.25 22.61
C THR A 7 -13.83 26.82 22.14
N TYR A 8 -15.12 26.48 22.04
CA TYR A 8 -15.56 25.18 21.53
C TYR A 8 -15.24 24.98 20.04
N GLN A 9 -15.44 26.02 19.22
CA GLN A 9 -15.09 25.96 17.80
C GLN A 9 -13.58 25.87 17.56
N GLN A 10 -12.78 26.57 18.37
CA GLN A 10 -11.32 26.47 18.27
C GLN A 10 -10.84 25.04 18.55
N LYS A 11 -11.30 24.41 19.63
CA LYS A 11 -10.96 23.02 19.96
C LYS A 11 -11.33 22.03 18.85
N LYS A 12 -12.45 22.25 18.16
CA LYS A 12 -12.84 21.44 17.00
C LYS A 12 -11.90 21.63 15.82
N SER A 13 -11.49 22.86 15.56
CA SER A 13 -10.52 23.19 14.52
C SER A 13 -9.17 22.52 14.81
N ASP A 14 -8.68 22.64 16.04
CA ASP A 14 -7.40 22.08 16.47
C ASP A 14 -7.41 20.54 16.35
N LEU A 15 -8.51 19.89 16.75
CA LEU A 15 -8.69 18.44 16.59
C LEU A 15 -8.72 18.02 15.11
N LEU A 16 -9.40 18.80 14.25
CA LEU A 16 -9.44 18.51 12.82
C LEU A 16 -8.05 18.60 12.19
N GLU A 17 -7.26 19.59 12.61
CA GLU A 17 -5.87 19.77 12.17
C GLU A 17 -5.01 18.57 12.57
N GLU A 18 -5.12 18.09 13.81
CA GLU A 18 -4.42 16.89 14.28
C GLU A 18 -4.81 15.64 13.45
N ILE A 19 -6.10 15.45 13.16
CA ILE A 19 -6.58 14.36 12.31
C ILE A 19 -5.99 14.45 10.90
N CYS A 20 -5.94 15.65 10.32
CA CYS A 20 -5.36 15.86 9.01
C CYS A 20 -3.85 15.56 8.98
N ASP A 21 -3.12 15.95 10.02
CA ASP A 21 -1.69 15.68 10.14
C ASP A 21 -1.41 14.19 10.32
N ASN A 22 -2.18 13.50 11.15
CA ASN A 22 -2.11 12.06 11.32
C ASN A 22 -2.42 11.33 9.99
N THR A 23 -3.46 11.76 9.27
CA THR A 23 -3.80 11.18 7.96
C THR A 23 -2.67 11.39 6.96
N ARG A 24 -2.00 12.56 6.97
CA ARG A 24 -0.85 12.84 6.11
C ARG A 24 0.36 11.99 6.48
N ALA A 25 0.60 11.75 7.77
CA ALA A 25 1.66 10.87 8.24
C ALA A 25 1.42 9.42 7.79
N ILE A 26 0.19 8.92 7.91
CA ILE A 26 -0.18 7.57 7.44
C ILE A 26 0.12 7.42 5.95
N ARG A 27 -0.30 8.38 5.10
CA ARG A 27 0.00 8.33 3.66
C ARG A 27 1.50 8.25 3.37
N ARG A 28 2.32 9.01 4.10
CA ARG A 28 3.79 8.95 3.94
C ARG A 28 4.36 7.59 4.31
N VAL A 29 3.88 6.99 5.40
CA VAL A 29 4.33 5.66 5.84
C VAL A 29 3.88 4.60 4.85
N THR A 30 2.62 4.62 4.41
CA THR A 30 2.12 3.70 3.39
C THR A 30 2.94 3.78 2.11
N ASN A 31 3.24 4.99 1.61
CA ASN A 31 4.07 5.14 0.43
C ASN A 31 5.46 4.55 0.64
N ARG A 32 6.11 4.79 1.78
CA ARG A 32 7.42 4.16 2.08
C ARG A 32 7.36 2.63 2.13
N ILE A 33 6.28 2.06 2.67
CA ILE A 33 6.09 0.61 2.68
C ILE A 33 5.96 0.08 1.25
N LEU A 34 5.15 0.75 0.42
CA LEU A 34 5.00 0.38 -0.99
C LEU A 34 6.30 0.55 -1.78
N ASP A 35 7.05 1.63 -1.52
CA ASP A 35 8.36 1.87 -2.10
C ASP A 35 9.31 0.72 -1.75
N HIS A 36 9.38 0.32 -0.47
CA HIS A 36 10.19 -0.83 -0.07
C HIS A 36 9.73 -2.15 -0.71
N LEU A 37 8.43 -2.39 -0.84
CA LEU A 37 7.94 -3.61 -1.51
C LEU A 37 8.32 -3.62 -3.00
N HIS A 38 8.25 -2.49 -3.69
CA HIS A 38 8.71 -2.37 -5.07
C HIS A 38 10.24 -2.51 -5.18
N GLU A 39 11.00 -1.97 -4.23
CA GLU A 39 12.44 -2.18 -4.13
C GLU A 39 12.77 -3.68 -3.98
N TYR A 40 12.14 -4.40 -3.04
CA TYR A 40 12.36 -5.86 -2.92
C TYR A 40 11.98 -6.62 -4.19
N GLY A 41 10.83 -6.29 -4.80
CA GLY A 41 10.41 -6.89 -6.05
C GLY A 41 11.37 -6.63 -7.21
N THR A 42 12.12 -5.52 -7.20
CA THR A 42 13.09 -5.16 -8.24
C THR A 42 14.53 -5.56 -7.90
N THR A 43 14.91 -5.73 -6.63
CA THR A 43 16.26 -6.16 -6.24
C THR A 43 16.43 -7.67 -6.23
N ASP A 44 15.36 -8.45 -6.02
CA ASP A 44 15.44 -9.93 -6.08
C ASP A 44 15.21 -10.50 -7.50
N THR A 45 14.89 -9.66 -8.49
CA THR A 45 14.65 -10.08 -9.90
C THR A 45 15.48 -9.31 -10.94
N ALA A 46 16.39 -8.42 -10.53
CA ALA A 46 17.32 -7.77 -11.46
C ALA A 46 18.36 -8.73 -12.08
N GLU A 47 18.38 -10.01 -11.65
CA GLU A 47 19.05 -11.11 -12.34
C GLU A 47 18.12 -12.33 -12.47
N GLU A 48 16.90 -12.20 -13.00
CA GLU A 48 16.26 -13.31 -13.75
C GLU A 48 14.99 -12.86 -14.49
N ASN A 49 15.13 -12.74 -15.81
CA ASN A 49 14.10 -12.74 -16.85
C ASN A 49 13.14 -11.51 -16.93
N PRO A 50 13.30 -10.61 -17.92
CA PRO A 50 12.51 -9.38 -18.08
C PRO A 50 11.04 -9.61 -18.54
N ASN A 51 10.52 -10.83 -18.41
CA ASN A 51 9.24 -11.27 -18.94
C ASN A 51 8.39 -12.02 -17.88
N TYR A 52 8.69 -11.88 -16.58
CA TYR A 52 7.90 -12.52 -15.53
C TYR A 52 6.68 -11.66 -15.18
N ASP A 53 5.54 -11.97 -15.79
CA ASP A 53 4.23 -11.46 -15.40
C ASP A 53 3.56 -12.46 -14.43
N PRO A 54 3.24 -12.08 -13.19
CA PRO A 54 2.62 -12.99 -12.20
C PRO A 54 1.19 -13.40 -12.57
N ASP A 55 0.54 -12.70 -13.50
CA ASP A 55 -0.75 -13.11 -14.09
C ASP A 55 -0.55 -13.95 -15.38
N GLU A 56 0.68 -14.10 -15.87
CA GLU A 56 1.03 -14.94 -17.02
C GLU A 56 1.16 -16.39 -16.56
N LEU A 57 0.12 -17.18 -16.89
CA LEU A 57 0.13 -18.62 -16.66
C LEU A 57 1.25 -19.26 -17.50
N ASP A 58 2.29 -19.75 -16.83
CA ASP A 58 3.35 -20.51 -17.45
C ASP A 58 2.83 -21.88 -17.94
N TRP A 59 3.11 -22.21 -19.19
CA TRP A 59 2.64 -23.44 -19.84
C TRP A 59 3.14 -24.70 -19.13
N GLU A 60 4.33 -24.65 -18.50
CA GLU A 60 4.89 -25.75 -17.71
C GLU A 60 4.11 -25.98 -16.40
N SER A 61 3.45 -24.95 -15.87
CA SER A 61 2.59 -25.05 -14.68
C SER A 61 1.23 -25.70 -15.00
N LEU A 62 0.78 -25.61 -16.24
CA LEU A 62 -0.46 -26.23 -16.71
C LEU A 62 -0.29 -27.73 -17.01
N GLU A 63 0.93 -28.20 -17.33
CA GLU A 63 1.21 -29.60 -17.68
C GLU A 63 1.38 -30.51 -16.45
N ASN A 64 1.84 -29.96 -15.32
CA ASN A 64 2.13 -30.73 -14.10
C ASN A 64 0.90 -31.03 -13.22
N ASN A 65 -0.26 -30.46 -13.51
CA ASN A 65 -1.47 -30.58 -12.70
C ASN A 65 -2.61 -31.35 -13.40
N ASP A 66 -2.35 -32.06 -14.49
CA ASP A 66 -3.33 -32.98 -15.10
C ASP A 66 -3.34 -34.34 -14.36
N ASP A 67 -3.79 -34.31 -13.10
CA ASP A 67 -4.02 -35.48 -12.26
C ASP A 67 -5.37 -36.18 -12.55
N MET A 68 -6.10 -35.75 -13.60
CA MET A 68 -7.47 -36.20 -13.87
C MET A 68 -7.58 -37.65 -14.36
N TYR A 69 -6.46 -38.33 -14.63
CA TYR A 69 -6.41 -39.73 -15.08
C TYR A 69 -5.50 -40.66 -14.25
N SER A 70 -5.08 -40.25 -13.05
CA SER A 70 -4.34 -41.13 -12.11
C SER A 70 -5.24 -41.91 -11.17
#